data_AF-A0A5N6MVM5-F1
#
_entry.id   AF-A0A5N6MVM5-F1
#
_cell.length_a   1.000
_cell.length_b   1.000
_cell.length_c   1.000
_cell.angle_alpha   90.00
_cell.angle_beta   90.00
_cell.angle_gamma   90.00
#
_symmetry.space_group_name_H-M   'P 1'
#
loop_
_entity.id
_entity.type
_entity.pdbx_description
1 polymer ?
#
loop_
_entity_poly.entity_id
_entity_poly.type
_entity_poly.pdbx_seq_one_letter_code
_entity_poly.pdbx_strand_id
1 'polypeptide(L)'
;MASTSSSSSSSSSSIHESIDPDLLKLLVTLINNHINSLISNPQSRKIVSTKCTTNLQIHKHNSSDFNEQSVLSNLYWGIQNVEDAIELKCSKQIQTSEKMLQAPASLNENAITGGLSNAYLVCCAYFYLCMVGKMQADVIQVAVYFLQAVVVSPEVVRTELAPELYQSVVELCIEPLRPGLGDGFDGVILGAKSYKAWLMYHQVISYGRSPLLMKRNSHEPK
;
A
#
# COMPACT_ATOMS: atom_id res chain seq x y z
N MET A 1 -52.03 25.92 16.64
CA MET A 1 -51.10 24.78 16.57
C MET A 1 -49.91 25.22 15.73
N ALA A 2 -48.78 25.53 16.36
CA ALA A 2 -47.55 25.92 15.68
C ALA A 2 -46.49 24.86 16.00
N SER A 3 -46.04 24.15 14.97
CA SER A 3 -45.03 23.10 15.10
C SER A 3 -43.64 23.75 15.04
N THR A 4 -42.90 23.66 16.13
CA THR A 4 -41.49 24.03 16.20
C THR A 4 -40.64 22.89 15.67
N SER A 5 -40.04 23.07 14.50
CA SER A 5 -39.04 22.15 13.93
C SER A 5 -37.69 22.43 14.57
N SER A 6 -37.27 21.57 15.49
CA SER A 6 -35.91 21.57 16.04
C SER A 6 -34.95 20.95 15.00
N SER A 7 -34.22 21.81 14.29
CA SER A 7 -33.08 21.41 13.46
C SER A 7 -31.92 21.00 14.36
N SER A 8 -31.70 19.69 14.52
CA SER A 8 -30.47 19.15 15.10
C SER A 8 -29.33 19.35 14.11
N SER A 9 -28.48 20.33 14.38
CA SER A 9 -27.22 20.55 13.68
C SER A 9 -26.28 19.38 13.96
N SER A 10 -26.10 18.52 12.96
CA SER A 10 -25.06 17.50 12.94
C SER A 10 -23.71 18.19 12.94
N SER A 11 -23.11 18.37 14.11
CA SER A 11 -21.74 18.82 14.27
C SER A 11 -20.80 17.83 13.58
N SER A 12 -20.27 18.22 12.42
CA SER A 12 -19.14 17.58 11.77
C SER A 12 -17.92 17.68 12.70
N SER A 13 -17.73 16.69 13.56
CA SER A 13 -16.52 16.56 14.35
C SER A 13 -15.35 16.29 13.41
N SER A 14 -14.57 17.33 13.15
CA SER A 14 -13.31 17.26 12.43
C SER A 14 -12.41 16.19 13.05
N ILE A 15 -12.15 15.18 12.24
CA ILE A 15 -11.29 14.02 12.46
C ILE A 15 -9.87 14.52 12.71
N HIS A 16 -9.48 14.63 13.98
CA HIS A 16 -8.08 14.73 14.37
C HIS A 16 -7.84 13.84 15.58
N GLU A 17 -8.29 12.59 15.46
CA GLU A 17 -7.97 11.54 16.42
C GLU A 17 -6.47 11.25 16.28
N SER A 18 -5.71 11.51 17.36
CA SER A 18 -4.29 11.21 17.42
C SER A 18 -4.10 9.70 17.41
N ILE A 19 -3.43 9.17 16.38
CA ILE A 19 -3.03 7.75 16.37
C ILE A 19 -1.93 7.56 17.41
N ASP A 20 -2.09 6.54 18.26
CA ASP A 20 -1.09 6.13 19.22
C ASP A 20 0.25 5.84 18.50
N PRO A 21 1.37 6.49 18.88
CA PRO A 21 2.68 6.24 18.31
C PRO A 21 3.12 4.77 18.35
N ASP A 22 2.74 4.01 19.38
CA ASP A 22 3.10 2.60 19.50
C ASP A 22 2.33 1.75 18.48
N LEU A 23 1.07 2.09 18.23
CA LEU A 23 0.24 1.46 17.22
C LEU A 23 0.74 1.78 15.79
N LEU A 24 1.16 3.03 15.56
CA LEU A 24 1.81 3.44 14.32
C LEU A 24 3.11 2.67 14.06
N LYS A 25 3.94 2.51 15.10
CA LYS A 25 5.19 1.73 15.04
C LYS A 25 4.92 0.25 14.79
N LEU A 26 3.90 -0.32 15.44
CA LEU A 26 3.48 -1.69 15.22
C LEU A 26 3.08 -1.92 13.76
N LEU A 27 2.24 -1.05 13.20
CA LEU A 27 1.83 -1.11 11.79
C LEU A 27 3.03 -1.11 10.84
N VAL A 28 3.92 -0.13 11.00
CA VAL A 28 5.13 -0.03 10.16
C VAL A 28 5.97 -1.29 10.26
N THR A 29 6.13 -1.84 11.47
CA THR A 29 6.91 -3.05 11.73
C THR A 29 6.27 -4.28 11.08
N LEU A 30 4.96 -4.48 11.23
CA LEU A 30 4.22 -5.59 10.64
C LEU A 30 4.37 -5.62 9.12
N ILE A 31 4.10 -4.48 8.47
CA ILE A 31 4.21 -4.36 7.02
C ILE A 31 5.65 -4.64 6.58
N ASN A 32 6.64 -4.00 7.21
CA ASN A 32 8.04 -4.14 6.80
C ASN A 32 8.60 -5.54 7.00
N ASN A 33 8.15 -6.26 8.03
CA ASN A 33 8.56 -7.63 8.29
C ASN A 33 7.95 -8.59 7.28
N HIS A 34 6.66 -8.42 6.96
CA HIS A 34 5.99 -9.23 5.96
C HIS A 34 6.61 -9.03 4.57
N ILE A 35 6.82 -7.77 4.13
CA ILE A 35 7.46 -7.49 2.84
C ILE A 35 8.89 -8.04 2.80
N ASN A 36 9.64 -7.98 3.90
CA ASN A 36 10.98 -8.59 3.97
C ASN A 36 10.92 -10.12 3.84
N SER A 37 9.96 -10.76 4.51
CA SER A 37 9.72 -12.21 4.42
C SER A 37 9.35 -12.60 2.99
N LEU A 38 8.49 -11.81 2.34
CA LEU A 38 8.10 -12.02 0.94
C LEU A 38 9.30 -11.90 0.01
N ILE A 39 10.11 -10.85 0.13
CA ILE A 39 11.34 -10.69 -0.65
C ILE A 39 12.28 -11.89 -0.47
N SER A 40 12.34 -12.46 0.74
CA SER A 40 13.22 -13.58 1.06
C SER A 40 12.70 -14.95 0.60
N ASN A 41 11.43 -15.07 0.18
CA ASN A 41 10.80 -16.33 -0.19
C ASN A 41 10.42 -16.38 -1.68
N PRO A 42 11.24 -17.02 -2.55
CA PRO A 42 10.97 -17.11 -3.99
C PRO A 42 9.65 -17.77 -4.35
N GLN A 43 9.17 -18.73 -3.56
CA GLN A 43 7.89 -19.40 -3.84
C GLN A 43 6.72 -18.44 -3.62
N SER A 44 6.71 -17.71 -2.50
CA SER A 44 5.68 -16.70 -2.23
C SER A 44 5.70 -15.59 -3.28
N ARG A 45 6.88 -15.10 -3.67
CA ARG A 45 6.98 -14.08 -4.75
C ARG A 45 6.42 -14.59 -6.06
N LYS A 46 6.76 -15.81 -6.47
CA LYS A 46 6.26 -16.42 -7.71
C LYS A 46 4.74 -16.51 -7.72
N ILE A 47 4.11 -16.87 -6.61
CA ILE A 47 2.65 -16.93 -6.48
C ILE A 47 2.05 -15.54 -6.70
N VAL A 48 2.55 -14.51 -6.00
CA VAL A 48 2.06 -13.13 -6.14
C VAL A 48 2.27 -12.60 -7.56
N SER A 49 3.47 -12.80 -8.13
CA SER A 49 3.80 -12.43 -9.51
C SER A 49 2.84 -13.07 -10.51
N THR A 50 2.60 -14.37 -10.38
CA THR A 50 1.65 -15.09 -11.25
C THR A 50 0.25 -14.51 -11.16
N LYS A 51 -0.26 -14.21 -9.95
CA LYS A 51 -1.57 -13.58 -9.77
C LYS A 51 -1.65 -12.25 -10.52
N CYS A 52 -0.66 -11.38 -10.32
CA CYS A 52 -0.60 -10.07 -10.97
C CYS A 52 -0.43 -10.16 -12.49
N THR A 53 0.33 -11.12 -13.03
CA THR A 53 0.70 -11.12 -14.46
C THR A 53 -0.21 -11.93 -15.37
N THR A 54 -0.91 -12.94 -14.85
CA THR A 54 -1.75 -13.84 -15.69
C THR A 54 -2.83 -13.06 -16.42
N ASN A 55 -3.50 -12.14 -15.72
CA ASN A 55 -4.52 -11.28 -16.32
C ASN A 55 -3.91 -10.25 -17.29
N LEU A 56 -2.72 -9.74 -17.01
CA LEU A 56 -2.06 -8.76 -17.90
C LEU A 56 -1.75 -9.34 -19.27
N GLN A 57 -1.30 -10.60 -19.34
CA GLN A 57 -0.93 -11.24 -20.60
C GLN A 57 -2.12 -11.42 -21.54
N ILE A 58 -3.29 -11.80 -21.00
CA ILE A 58 -4.53 -11.95 -21.77
C ILE A 58 -4.95 -10.60 -22.36
N HIS A 59 -4.88 -9.55 -21.57
CA HIS A 59 -5.41 -8.22 -21.92
C HIS A 59 -4.43 -7.36 -22.75
N LYS A 60 -3.12 -7.64 -22.68
CA LYS A 60 -2.10 -6.99 -23.51
C LYS A 60 -2.28 -7.26 -25.01
N HIS A 61 -2.81 -8.43 -25.38
CA HIS A 61 -3.05 -8.78 -26.79
C HIS A 61 -4.40 -8.29 -27.32
N ASN A 62 -5.34 -7.91 -26.44
CA ASN A 62 -6.70 -7.53 -26.79
C ASN A 62 -6.94 -6.01 -26.82
N SER A 63 -6.07 -5.21 -26.19
CA SER A 63 -6.15 -3.75 -26.27
C SER A 63 -5.62 -3.26 -27.61
N SER A 64 -6.40 -2.45 -28.32
CA SER A 64 -5.96 -1.78 -29.56
C SER A 64 -5.35 -0.41 -29.32
N ASP A 65 -5.55 0.17 -28.13
CA ASP A 65 -4.99 1.46 -27.74
C ASP A 65 -3.53 1.32 -27.24
N PHE A 66 -2.63 2.02 -27.93
CA PHE A 66 -1.21 2.05 -27.60
C PHE A 66 -0.92 2.57 -26.18
N ASN A 67 -1.73 3.52 -25.69
CA ASN A 67 -1.56 4.05 -24.35
C ASN A 67 -1.89 2.99 -23.28
N GLU A 68 -2.98 2.24 -23.49
CA GLU A 68 -3.35 1.13 -22.59
C GLU A 68 -2.29 0.03 -22.60
N GLN A 69 -1.80 -0.36 -23.79
CA GLN A 69 -0.73 -1.35 -23.93
C GLN A 69 0.57 -0.92 -23.22
N SER A 70 0.89 0.37 -23.25
CA SER A 70 2.05 0.95 -22.57
C SER A 70 1.93 0.79 -21.05
N VAL A 71 0.76 1.10 -20.48
CA VAL A 71 0.54 0.96 -19.03
C VAL A 71 0.58 -0.50 -18.58
N LEU A 72 -0.08 -1.40 -19.33
CA LEU A 72 -0.03 -2.84 -19.04
C LEU A 72 1.39 -3.40 -19.16
N SER A 73 2.15 -2.94 -20.16
CA SER A 73 3.56 -3.34 -20.33
C SER A 73 4.45 -2.79 -19.22
N ASN A 74 4.22 -1.56 -18.77
CA ASN A 74 4.94 -0.96 -17.65
C ASN A 74 4.71 -1.74 -16.35
N LEU A 75 3.47 -2.16 -16.06
CA LEU A 75 3.20 -3.01 -14.89
C LEU A 75 3.92 -4.36 -15.02
N TYR A 76 3.76 -5.04 -16.16
CA TYR A 76 4.34 -6.37 -16.38
C TYR A 76 5.87 -6.34 -16.24
N TRP A 77 6.55 -5.46 -16.97
CA TRP A 77 8.00 -5.35 -16.93
C TRP A 77 8.51 -4.74 -15.63
N GLY A 78 7.73 -3.86 -14.98
CA GLY A 78 8.03 -3.36 -13.64
C GLY A 78 8.14 -4.52 -12.64
N ILE A 79 7.18 -5.45 -12.66
CA ILE A 79 7.18 -6.68 -11.84
C ILE A 79 8.42 -7.54 -12.15
N GLN A 80 8.71 -7.81 -13.43
CA GLN A 80 9.89 -8.60 -13.79
C GLN A 80 11.21 -7.95 -13.32
N ASN A 81 11.34 -6.63 -13.46
CA ASN A 81 12.53 -5.92 -12.98
C ASN A 81 12.65 -5.93 -11.45
N VAL A 82 11.56 -6.03 -10.69
CA VAL A 82 11.63 -6.24 -9.23
C VAL A 82 12.20 -7.63 -8.93
N GLU A 83 11.72 -8.67 -9.59
CA GLU A 83 12.25 -10.03 -9.40
C GLU A 83 13.74 -10.10 -9.74
N ASP A 84 14.14 -9.55 -10.89
CA ASP A 84 15.55 -9.49 -11.26
C ASP A 84 16.37 -8.69 -10.24
N ALA A 85 15.84 -7.56 -9.74
CA ALA A 85 16.54 -6.75 -8.73
C ALA A 85 16.79 -7.53 -7.43
N ILE A 86 15.83 -8.37 -7.02
CA ILE A 86 15.94 -9.21 -5.83
C ILE A 86 17.00 -10.30 -6.06
N GLU A 87 16.99 -10.96 -7.21
CA GLU A 87 17.90 -12.06 -7.53
C GLU A 87 19.34 -11.57 -7.76
N LEU A 88 19.50 -10.48 -8.52
CA LEU A 88 20.79 -9.93 -8.94
C LEU A 88 21.35 -8.88 -7.98
N LYS A 89 20.56 -8.43 -6.99
CA LYS A 89 20.91 -7.34 -6.05
C LYS A 89 21.37 -6.07 -6.78
N CYS A 90 20.69 -5.74 -7.89
CA CYS A 90 21.10 -4.67 -8.80
C CYS A 90 20.33 -3.37 -8.56
N SER A 91 21.01 -2.33 -8.10
CA SER A 91 20.39 -1.02 -7.81
C SER A 91 19.77 -0.33 -9.04
N LYS A 92 20.33 -0.57 -10.24
CA LYS A 92 19.78 -0.03 -11.49
C LYS A 92 18.40 -0.62 -11.81
N GLN A 93 18.18 -1.90 -11.51
CA GLN A 93 16.87 -2.55 -11.71
C GLN A 93 15.85 -2.06 -10.68
N ILE A 94 16.26 -1.72 -9.47
CA ILE A 94 15.39 -1.06 -8.48
C ILE A 94 14.87 0.27 -9.04
N GLN A 95 15.75 1.14 -9.55
CA GLN A 95 15.33 2.43 -10.12
C GLN A 95 14.46 2.28 -11.38
N THR A 96 14.74 1.25 -12.18
CA THR A 96 13.99 0.99 -13.41
C THR A 96 12.59 0.47 -13.08
N SER A 97 12.48 -0.52 -12.18
CA SER A 97 11.19 -1.03 -11.72
C SER A 97 10.34 0.05 -11.07
N GLU A 98 10.92 0.89 -10.21
CA GLU A 98 10.20 2.02 -9.61
C GLU A 98 9.55 2.92 -10.68
N LYS A 99 10.33 3.39 -11.66
CA LYS A 99 9.84 4.25 -12.74
C LYS A 99 8.72 3.60 -13.55
N MET A 100 8.86 2.31 -13.86
CA MET A 100 7.85 1.58 -14.62
C MET A 100 6.56 1.42 -13.82
N LEU A 101 6.65 1.15 -12.52
CA LEU A 101 5.49 0.98 -11.65
C LEU A 101 4.74 2.30 -11.36
N GLN A 102 5.37 3.46 -11.53
CA GLN A 102 4.68 4.76 -11.38
C GLN A 102 3.57 4.98 -12.41
N ALA A 103 3.72 4.49 -13.64
CA ALA A 103 2.72 4.64 -14.69
C ALA A 103 1.36 3.98 -14.33
N PRO A 104 1.30 2.68 -13.99
CA PRO A 104 0.06 2.06 -13.52
C PRO A 104 -0.40 2.59 -12.15
N ALA A 105 0.49 3.01 -11.25
CA ALA A 105 0.12 3.58 -9.95
C ALA A 105 -0.59 4.95 -10.05
N SER A 106 -0.45 5.65 -11.18
CA SER A 106 -1.02 6.99 -11.42
C SER A 106 -2.34 6.96 -12.19
N LEU A 107 -2.89 5.78 -12.48
CA LEU A 107 -4.17 5.64 -13.16
C LEU A 107 -5.33 6.15 -12.31
N ASN A 108 -6.41 6.61 -12.98
CA ASN A 108 -7.69 6.81 -12.33
C ASN A 108 -8.26 5.44 -11.91
N GLU A 109 -8.34 5.19 -10.60
CA GLU A 109 -8.75 3.93 -9.97
C GLU A 109 -10.14 3.45 -10.42
N ASN A 110 -11.04 4.37 -10.80
CA ASN A 110 -12.43 4.06 -11.18
C ASN A 110 -12.61 3.73 -12.68
N ALA A 111 -11.53 3.76 -13.46
CA ALA A 111 -11.57 3.49 -14.90
C ALA A 111 -11.10 2.07 -15.25
N ILE A 112 -11.10 1.77 -16.54
CA ILE A 112 -10.68 0.48 -17.10
C ILE A 112 -9.53 0.75 -18.08
N THR A 113 -8.53 -0.12 -18.10
CA THR A 113 -7.40 -0.10 -19.05
C THR A 113 -7.24 -1.48 -19.65
N GLY A 114 -7.35 -1.61 -20.97
CA GLY A 114 -7.23 -2.89 -21.66
C GLY A 114 -8.22 -3.96 -21.21
N GLY A 115 -9.38 -3.56 -20.68
CA GLY A 115 -10.39 -4.47 -20.15
C GLY A 115 -10.17 -4.92 -18.69
N LEU A 116 -9.15 -4.40 -18.01
CA LEU A 116 -8.90 -4.62 -16.58
C LEU A 116 -9.30 -3.38 -15.76
N SER A 117 -9.82 -3.61 -14.56
CA SER A 117 -10.08 -2.53 -13.61
C SER A 117 -8.77 -1.83 -13.23
N ASN A 118 -8.75 -0.50 -13.29
CA ASN A 118 -7.59 0.27 -12.87
C ASN A 118 -7.30 0.10 -11.38
N ALA A 119 -8.32 -0.10 -10.53
CA ALA A 119 -8.11 -0.40 -9.13
C ALA A 119 -7.23 -1.65 -8.94
N TYR A 120 -7.40 -2.68 -9.77
CA TYR A 120 -6.53 -3.88 -9.74
C TYR A 120 -5.09 -3.53 -10.14
N LEU A 121 -4.91 -2.81 -11.25
CA LEU A 121 -3.58 -2.43 -11.77
C LEU A 121 -2.82 -1.54 -10.78
N VAL A 122 -3.50 -0.54 -10.22
CA VAL A 122 -2.98 0.40 -9.23
C VAL A 122 -2.62 -0.35 -7.94
N CYS A 123 -3.48 -1.25 -7.47
CA CYS A 123 -3.20 -2.06 -6.28
C CYS A 123 -1.95 -2.94 -6.46
N CYS A 124 -1.83 -3.64 -7.60
CA CYS A 124 -0.63 -4.41 -7.92
C CYS A 124 0.62 -3.53 -7.98
N ALA A 125 0.52 -2.35 -8.60
CA ALA A 125 1.65 -1.42 -8.70
C ALA A 125 2.15 -0.97 -7.33
N TYR A 126 1.24 -0.53 -6.44
CA TYR A 126 1.61 -0.13 -5.07
C TYR A 126 2.16 -1.27 -4.24
N PHE A 127 1.64 -2.50 -4.42
CA PHE A 127 2.18 -3.66 -3.72
C PHE A 127 3.63 -3.97 -4.13
N TYR A 128 3.95 -3.91 -5.42
CA TYR A 128 5.33 -4.07 -5.87
C TYR A 128 6.24 -2.89 -5.49
N LEU A 129 5.70 -1.67 -5.43
CA LEU A 129 6.41 -0.52 -4.88
C LEU A 129 6.78 -0.72 -3.39
N CYS A 130 6.03 -1.52 -2.62
CA CYS A 130 6.46 -1.92 -1.27
C CYS A 130 7.79 -2.70 -1.31
N MET A 131 7.96 -3.61 -2.27
CA MET A 131 9.20 -4.36 -2.40
C MET A 131 10.36 -3.46 -2.82
N VAL A 132 10.12 -2.55 -3.77
CA VAL A 132 11.08 -1.52 -4.19
C VAL A 132 11.52 -0.66 -3.00
N GLY A 133 10.57 -0.08 -2.26
CA GLY A 133 10.86 0.75 -1.09
C GLY A 133 11.63 -0.02 -0.02
N LYS A 134 11.35 -1.32 0.15
CA LYS A 134 12.07 -2.16 1.10
C LYS A 134 13.52 -2.36 0.68
N MET A 135 13.79 -2.58 -0.61
CA MET A 135 15.15 -2.66 -1.14
C MET A 135 15.91 -1.33 -1.07
N GLN A 136 15.19 -0.21 -1.06
CA GLN A 136 15.73 1.13 -0.83
C GLN A 136 15.91 1.49 0.66
N ALA A 137 15.57 0.58 1.56
CA ALA A 137 15.60 0.77 3.02
C ALA A 137 14.68 1.90 3.55
N ASP A 138 13.62 2.27 2.81
CA ASP A 138 12.64 3.26 3.26
C ASP A 138 11.40 2.59 3.88
N VAL A 139 11.50 2.32 5.18
CA VAL A 139 10.46 1.59 5.92
C VAL A 139 9.13 2.34 6.00
N ILE A 140 9.14 3.67 5.96
CA ILE A 140 7.91 4.47 6.04
C ILE A 140 7.22 4.46 4.68
N GLN A 141 7.99 4.64 3.60
CA GLN A 141 7.45 4.60 2.25
C GLN A 141 6.86 3.23 1.90
N VAL A 142 7.47 2.14 2.39
CA VAL A 142 6.90 0.77 2.31
C VAL A 142 5.50 0.72 2.93
N ALA A 143 5.33 1.27 4.14
CA ALA A 143 4.04 1.29 4.81
C ALA A 143 3.03 2.17 4.06
N VAL A 144 3.44 3.33 3.56
CA VAL A 144 2.58 4.23 2.77
C VAL A 144 2.10 3.56 1.48
N TYR A 145 2.97 2.84 0.77
CA TYR A 145 2.58 2.09 -0.44
C TYR A 145 1.61 0.96 -0.12
N PHE A 146 1.87 0.20 0.94
CA PHE A 146 0.96 -0.89 1.34
C PHE A 146 -0.43 -0.35 1.69
N LEU A 147 -0.48 0.72 2.49
CA LEU A 147 -1.75 1.36 2.84
C LEU A 147 -2.47 1.91 1.61
N GLN A 148 -1.74 2.44 0.63
CA GLN A 148 -2.37 2.86 -0.63
C GLN A 148 -2.95 1.68 -1.40
N ALA A 149 -2.28 0.53 -1.46
CA ALA A 149 -2.85 -0.67 -2.07
C ALA A 149 -4.15 -1.12 -1.37
N VAL A 150 -4.18 -1.08 -0.03
CA VAL A 150 -5.39 -1.37 0.77
C VAL A 150 -6.50 -0.36 0.52
N VAL A 151 -6.18 0.93 0.38
CA VAL A 151 -7.17 1.98 0.08
C VAL A 151 -7.79 1.78 -1.31
N VAL A 152 -6.98 1.39 -2.29
CA VAL A 152 -7.40 1.20 -3.69
C VAL A 152 -8.28 -0.04 -3.83
N SER A 153 -7.83 -1.18 -3.29
CA SER A 153 -8.54 -2.44 -3.43
C SER A 153 -8.22 -3.38 -2.26
N PRO A 154 -8.94 -3.24 -1.13
CA PRO A 154 -8.72 -4.09 0.03
C PRO A 154 -9.04 -5.55 -0.25
N GLU A 155 -9.98 -5.83 -1.16
CA GLU A 155 -10.32 -7.18 -1.60
C GLU A 155 -9.13 -7.89 -2.25
N VAL A 156 -8.46 -7.23 -3.21
CA VAL A 156 -7.29 -7.80 -3.90
C VAL A 156 -6.14 -8.03 -2.94
N VAL A 157 -5.91 -7.12 -1.97
CA VAL A 157 -4.89 -7.34 -0.94
C VAL A 157 -5.24 -8.57 -0.08
N ARG A 158 -6.51 -8.70 0.32
CA ARG A 158 -7.01 -9.79 1.18
C ARG A 158 -7.00 -11.16 0.50
N THR A 159 -7.29 -11.26 -0.79
CA THR A 159 -7.44 -12.56 -1.48
C THR A 159 -6.22 -12.95 -2.31
N GLU A 160 -5.51 -11.96 -2.86
CA GLU A 160 -4.46 -12.20 -3.85
C GLU A 160 -3.07 -11.89 -3.34
N LEU A 161 -2.83 -10.69 -2.81
CA LEU A 161 -1.47 -10.16 -2.65
C LEU A 161 -0.84 -10.49 -1.30
N ALA A 162 -1.55 -10.27 -0.19
CA ALA A 162 -1.03 -10.50 1.15
C ALA A 162 -2.14 -10.77 2.17
N PRO A 163 -2.83 -11.92 2.09
CA PRO A 163 -3.95 -12.26 2.98
C PRO A 163 -3.59 -12.17 4.47
N GLU A 164 -2.43 -12.71 4.85
CA GLU A 164 -2.01 -12.80 6.25
C GLU A 164 -1.64 -11.41 6.81
N LEU A 165 -1.00 -10.57 5.99
CA LEU A 165 -0.68 -9.19 6.37
C LEU A 165 -1.94 -8.36 6.47
N TYR A 166 -2.85 -8.48 5.50
CA TYR A 166 -4.15 -7.80 5.53
C TYR A 166 -4.86 -8.09 6.84
N GLN A 167 -5.01 -9.37 7.19
CA GLN A 167 -5.66 -9.78 8.42
C GLN A 167 -4.98 -9.19 9.66
N SER A 168 -3.65 -9.33 9.75
CA SER A 168 -2.88 -8.81 10.88
C SER A 168 -3.01 -7.29 11.04
N VAL A 169 -3.01 -6.55 9.93
CA VAL A 169 -3.18 -5.08 9.94
C VAL A 169 -4.59 -4.69 10.37
N VAL A 170 -5.61 -5.41 9.89
CA VAL A 170 -7.00 -5.15 10.29
C VAL A 170 -7.18 -5.37 11.78
N GLU A 171 -6.84 -6.57 12.28
CA GLU A 171 -7.06 -6.99 13.66
C GLU A 171 -6.20 -6.19 14.66
N LEU A 172 -4.91 -5.98 14.35
CA LEU A 172 -3.97 -5.40 15.32
C LEU A 172 -3.84 -3.87 15.22
N CYS A 173 -4.27 -3.26 14.12
CA CYS A 173 -4.08 -1.83 13.89
C CYS A 173 -5.38 -1.09 13.55
N ILE A 174 -6.20 -1.58 12.62
CA ILE A 174 -7.40 -0.84 12.17
C ILE A 174 -8.55 -0.97 13.18
N GLU A 175 -8.83 -2.17 13.68
CA GLU A 175 -9.89 -2.35 14.70
C GLU A 175 -9.59 -1.59 16.00
N PRO A 176 -8.36 -1.60 16.55
CA PRO A 176 -8.03 -0.83 17.75
C PRO A 176 -8.09 0.69 17.53
N LEU A 177 -7.89 1.16 16.29
CA LEU A 177 -8.01 2.59 15.98
C LEU A 177 -9.42 3.09 16.28
N ARG A 178 -10.45 2.30 15.93
CA ARG A 178 -11.83 2.57 16.30
C ARG A 178 -12.67 1.29 16.26
N PRO A 179 -13.29 0.86 17.38
CA PRO A 179 -14.17 -0.30 17.39
C PRO A 179 -15.31 -0.15 16.37
N GLY A 180 -15.51 -1.18 15.53
CA GLY A 180 -16.50 -1.17 14.44
C GLY A 180 -15.98 -0.60 13.11
N LEU A 181 -14.76 -0.06 13.06
CA LEU A 181 -14.11 0.37 11.81
C LEU A 181 -13.59 -0.83 11.00
N GLY A 182 -13.54 -2.04 11.55
CA GLY A 182 -13.15 -3.25 10.83
C GLY A 182 -14.28 -3.93 10.07
N ASP A 183 -15.54 -3.48 10.22
CA ASP A 183 -16.68 -4.15 9.58
C ASP A 183 -16.79 -3.74 8.11
N GLY A 184 -16.50 -4.69 7.22
CA GLY A 184 -16.47 -4.47 5.78
C GLY A 184 -15.28 -3.63 5.27
N PHE A 185 -15.26 -3.41 3.95
CA PHE A 185 -14.13 -2.75 3.30
C PHE A 185 -14.08 -1.23 3.53
N ASP A 186 -15.23 -0.58 3.75
CA ASP A 186 -15.27 0.88 3.93
C ASP A 186 -14.51 1.34 5.17
N GLY A 187 -14.66 0.60 6.27
CA GLY A 187 -13.95 0.90 7.49
C GLY A 187 -12.45 0.60 7.38
N VAL A 188 -12.06 -0.50 6.71
CA VAL A 188 -10.66 -0.81 6.40
C VAL A 188 -10.02 0.30 5.56
N ILE A 189 -10.72 0.80 4.53
CA ILE A 189 -10.25 1.91 3.70
C ILE A 189 -10.08 3.18 4.55
N LEU A 190 -11.02 3.49 5.43
CA LEU A 190 -10.95 4.67 6.30
C LEU A 190 -9.79 4.57 7.31
N GLY A 191 -9.57 3.40 7.91
CA GLY A 191 -8.42 3.13 8.77
C GLY A 191 -7.10 3.28 8.04
N ALA A 192 -6.99 2.68 6.85
CA ALA A 192 -5.79 2.77 6.03
C ALA A 192 -5.48 4.22 5.60
N LYS A 193 -6.50 5.00 5.22
CA LYS A 193 -6.37 6.45 4.94
C LYS A 193 -5.85 7.21 6.15
N SER A 194 -6.37 6.91 7.34
CA SER A 194 -5.98 7.56 8.59
C SER A 194 -4.50 7.32 8.91
N TYR A 195 -4.06 6.05 8.87
CA TYR A 195 -2.65 5.72 9.07
C TYR A 195 -1.74 6.36 8.02
N LYS A 196 -2.14 6.32 6.74
CA LYS A 196 -1.35 6.93 5.66
C LYS A 196 -1.17 8.43 5.88
N ALA A 197 -2.24 9.14 6.23
CA ALA A 197 -2.18 10.57 6.53
C ALA A 197 -1.22 10.87 7.70
N TRP A 198 -1.27 10.07 8.76
CA TRP A 198 -0.36 10.21 9.91
C TRP A 198 1.10 9.93 9.55
N LEU A 199 1.39 8.90 8.77
CA LEU A 199 2.75 8.63 8.30
C LEU A 199 3.31 9.78 7.45
N MET A 200 2.50 10.32 6.53
CA MET A 200 2.89 11.46 5.70
C MET A 200 3.11 12.73 6.55
N TYR A 201 2.25 12.99 7.53
CA TYR A 201 2.40 14.10 8.47
C TYR A 201 3.72 14.00 9.26
N HIS A 202 4.02 12.82 9.82
CA HIS A 202 5.27 12.60 10.55
C HIS A 202 6.50 12.69 9.65
N GLN A 203 6.42 12.25 8.40
CA GLN A 203 7.48 12.48 7.42
C GLN A 203 7.72 13.98 7.24
N VAL A 204 6.69 14.77 6.89
CA VAL A 204 6.80 16.22 6.67
C VAL A 204 7.37 16.96 7.88
N ILE A 205 6.92 16.64 9.10
CA ILE A 205 7.43 17.29 10.32
C ILE A 205 8.88 16.86 10.64
N SER A 206 9.25 15.61 10.36
CA SER A 206 10.62 15.13 10.59
C SER A 206 11.61 15.57 9.51
N TYR A 207 11.18 16.11 8.37
CA TYR A 207 12.11 16.73 7.42
C TYR A 207 12.90 17.92 8.02
N GLY A 208 12.50 18.45 9.20
CA GLY A 208 13.30 19.40 9.99
C GLY A 208 14.09 18.82 11.16
N ARG A 209 13.87 17.56 11.55
CA ARG A 209 14.56 16.83 12.65
C ARG A 209 14.50 15.32 12.37
N SER A 210 15.65 14.65 12.29
CA SER A 210 15.80 13.21 12.03
C SER A 210 14.63 12.36 12.57
N PRO A 211 14.06 11.42 11.79
CA PRO A 211 12.84 10.70 12.16
C PRO A 211 12.93 10.09 13.56
N LEU A 212 12.19 10.68 14.50
CA LEU A 212 12.23 10.30 15.92
C LEU A 212 11.67 8.90 16.18
N LEU A 213 10.98 8.31 15.20
CA LEU A 213 10.40 6.96 15.30
C LEU A 213 11.44 5.82 15.26
N MET A 214 12.70 6.12 14.94
CA MET A 214 13.78 5.11 14.86
C MET A 214 15.06 5.49 15.64
N LYS A 215 14.93 6.23 16.75
CA LYS A 215 16.08 6.40 17.65
C LYS A 215 16.39 5.05 18.31
N ARG A 216 17.42 4.37 17.80
CA ARG A 216 18.01 3.16 18.36
C ARG A 216 18.43 3.46 19.81
N ASN A 217 17.76 2.87 20.79
CA ASN A 217 18.20 2.91 22.18
C ASN A 217 19.47 2.05 22.30
N SER A 218 20.62 2.65 22.02
CA SER A 218 21.92 2.10 22.42
C SER A 218 22.12 2.37 23.90
N HIS A 219 21.59 1.47 24.74
CA HIS A 219 22.08 1.28 26.09
C HIS A 219 22.90 -0.01 26.12
N GLU A 220 24.21 0.13 25.93
CA GLU A 220 25.19 -0.82 26.50
C GLU A 220 25.50 -0.38 27.93
N PRO A 221 25.51 -1.29 28.92
CA PRO A 221 26.33 -1.10 30.10
C PRO A 221 27.70 -1.75 29.88
N LYS A 222 28.74 -1.03 30.32
CA LYS A 222 30.09 -1.55 30.54
C LYS A 222 30.12 -2.61 31.64
#